data_AF-R7ZJZ4-F1
#
_entry.id   AF-R7ZJZ4-F1
#
_cell.length_a   1.000
_cell.length_b   1.000
_cell.length_c   1.000
_cell.angle_alpha   90.00
_cell.angle_beta   90.00
_cell.angle_gamma   90.00
#
_symmetry.space_group_name_H-M   'P 1'
#
loop_
_entity.id
_entity.type
_entity.pdbx_description
1 polymer ?
#
loop_
_entity_poly.entity_id
_entity_poly.type
_entity_poly.pdbx_seq_one_letter_code
_entity_poly.pdbx_strand_id
1 'polypeptide(L)'
;MYGYVKDTNTQFDPLGWITVYRALTVAQESQALNNEPIIPKNSMANYSIQEHIDDGNLRTQYSSATKKKHTAERYARANPRRGKMSSSTIIAIDTDKLDSNKVFDVSNGIDPQTGNRFRKPALDYALKDAEVLIQGEIPKSAYTIHKKGGCR
;
A
#
# COMPACT_ATOMS: atom_id res chain seq x y z
N MET A 1 11.73 -36.22 8.20
CA MET A 1 11.49 -35.20 9.24
C MET A 1 11.54 -33.85 8.55
N TYR A 2 10.38 -33.22 8.31
CA TYR A 2 10.29 -32.00 7.50
C TYR A 2 10.86 -30.81 8.27
N GLY A 3 11.90 -30.19 7.73
CA GLY A 3 12.54 -29.00 8.28
C GLY A 3 11.58 -27.81 8.27
N TYR A 4 11.34 -27.25 9.46
CA TYR A 4 10.66 -25.97 9.61
C TYR A 4 11.62 -24.88 9.12
N VAL A 5 11.47 -24.43 7.87
CA VAL A 5 12.11 -23.20 7.41
C VAL A 5 11.27 -22.05 7.96
N LYS A 6 11.76 -21.42 9.04
CA LYS A 6 11.17 -20.20 9.58
C LYS A 6 11.30 -19.13 8.48
N ASP A 7 10.18 -18.64 7.97
CA ASP A 7 10.16 -17.57 6.97
C ASP A 7 10.75 -16.29 7.59
N THR A 8 12.02 -16.02 7.30
CA THR A 8 12.83 -14.93 7.88
C THR A 8 12.39 -13.53 7.39
N ASN A 9 11.31 -13.45 6.61
CA ASN A 9 10.73 -12.18 6.17
C ASN A 9 9.76 -11.54 7.17
N THR A 10 9.53 -12.18 8.33
CA THR A 10 8.78 -11.54 9.42
C THR A 10 9.73 -10.58 10.14
N GLN A 11 9.73 -9.32 9.70
CA GLN A 11 10.40 -8.24 10.42
C GLN A 11 9.81 -8.17 11.83
N PHE A 12 10.62 -8.52 12.83
CA PHE A 12 10.33 -8.23 14.22
C PHE A 12 10.56 -6.73 14.41
N ASP A 13 9.51 -6.00 14.76
CA ASP A 13 9.53 -4.57 15.04
C ASP A 13 9.42 -4.34 16.56
N PRO A 14 10.56 -4.22 17.27
CA PRO A 14 10.58 -4.02 18.72
C PRO A 14 10.28 -2.58 19.16
N LEU A 15 10.07 -1.64 18.22
CA LEU A 15 9.86 -0.22 18.52
C LEU A 15 8.41 0.25 18.27
N GLY A 16 7.57 -0.59 17.66
CA GLY A 16 6.18 -0.27 17.33
C GLY A 16 6.00 0.50 16.01
N TRP A 17 7.07 0.64 15.22
CA TRP A 17 7.02 1.21 13.87
C TRP A 17 6.28 0.29 12.90
N ILE A 18 4.99 0.53 12.72
CA ILE A 18 4.23 -0.13 11.66
C ILE A 18 4.66 0.46 10.31
N THR A 19 5.72 -0.13 9.74
CA THR A 19 6.20 0.21 8.40
C THR A 19 5.37 -0.54 7.36
N VAL A 20 4.75 0.20 6.45
CA VAL A 20 4.02 -0.36 5.29
C VAL A 20 4.69 0.02 3.98
N TYR A 21 4.52 -0.81 2.96
CA TYR A 21 5.18 -0.65 1.66
C TYR A 21 4.16 -0.37 0.57
N ARG A 22 4.52 0.50 -0.37
CA ARG A 22 3.66 0.84 -1.51
C ARG A 22 4.47 0.98 -2.80
N ALA A 23 3.98 0.35 -3.86
CA ALA A 23 4.44 0.63 -5.23
C ALA A 23 3.73 1.87 -5.77
N LEU A 24 4.50 2.80 -6.33
CA LEU A 24 4.00 4.08 -6.82
C LEU A 24 3.49 4.02 -8.26
N THR A 25 2.53 4.89 -8.55
CA THR A 25 2.18 5.24 -9.94
C THR A 25 3.23 6.17 -10.52
N VAL A 26 3.27 6.35 -11.85
CA VAL A 26 4.24 7.24 -12.51
C VAL A 26 4.17 8.67 -11.97
N ALA A 27 2.97 9.19 -11.74
CA ALA A 27 2.78 10.54 -11.18
C ALA A 27 3.33 10.64 -9.75
N GLN A 28 3.03 9.64 -8.91
CA GLN A 28 3.51 9.59 -7.52
C GLN A 28 5.02 9.34 -7.43
N GLU A 29 5.60 8.63 -8.39
CA GLU A 29 7.03 8.41 -8.46
C GLU A 29 7.80 9.72 -8.70
N SER A 30 7.30 10.59 -9.57
CA SER A 30 7.85 11.94 -9.74
C SER A 30 7.81 12.74 -8.43
N GLN A 31 6.67 12.72 -7.72
CA GLN A 31 6.53 13.37 -6.40
C GLN A 31 7.56 12.83 -5.40
N ALA A 32 7.72 11.51 -5.32
CA ALA A 32 8.67 10.87 -4.41
C ALA A 32 10.12 11.28 -4.70
N LEU A 33 10.51 11.34 -5.97
CA LEU A 33 11.85 11.71 -6.40
C LEU A 33 12.15 13.19 -6.17
N ASN A 34 11.13 14.05 -6.20
CA ASN A 34 11.24 15.49 -5.91
C ASN A 34 11.09 15.83 -4.43
N ASN A 35 11.00 14.84 -3.55
CA ASN A 35 10.76 14.99 -2.11
C ASN A 35 9.43 15.68 -1.75
N GLU A 36 8.39 15.50 -2.57
CA GLU A 36 7.07 16.08 -2.36
C GLU A 36 6.13 15.11 -1.60
N PRO A 37 5.02 15.59 -1.01
CA PRO A 37 3.97 14.71 -0.52
C PRO A 37 3.42 13.81 -1.64
N ILE A 38 3.06 12.57 -1.29
CA ILE A 38 2.40 11.67 -2.25
C ILE A 38 0.91 11.94 -2.22
N ILE A 39 0.38 12.40 -3.34
CA ILE A 39 -1.04 12.75 -3.48
C ILE A 39 -1.82 11.51 -3.97
N PRO A 40 -3.00 11.20 -3.40
CA PRO A 40 -3.84 10.12 -3.92
C PRO A 40 -4.34 10.45 -5.32
N LYS A 41 -4.84 9.45 -6.06
CA LYS A 41 -5.26 9.64 -7.46
C LYS A 41 -6.40 10.66 -7.60
N ASN A 42 -7.25 10.79 -6.57
CA ASN A 42 -8.29 11.81 -6.46
C ASN A 42 -8.59 12.10 -4.98
N SER A 43 -8.05 13.18 -4.43
CA SER A 43 -8.26 13.57 -3.03
C SER A 43 -9.70 13.97 -2.69
N MET A 44 -10.50 14.35 -3.69
CA MET A 44 -11.89 14.80 -3.52
C MET A 44 -12.92 13.67 -3.69
N ALA A 45 -12.46 12.45 -3.95
CA ALA A 45 -13.35 11.30 -4.06
C ALA A 45 -13.94 10.91 -2.69
N ASN A 46 -15.11 10.27 -2.72
CA ASN A 46 -15.82 9.81 -1.54
C ASN A 46 -16.30 8.36 -1.71
N TYR A 47 -15.40 7.49 -2.20
CA TYR A 47 -15.69 6.06 -2.29
C TYR A 47 -15.57 5.39 -0.92
N SER A 48 -16.34 4.34 -0.69
CA SER A 48 -16.14 3.49 0.48
C SER A 48 -14.83 2.70 0.36
N ILE A 49 -14.33 2.20 1.51
CA ILE A 49 -13.18 1.29 1.54
C ILE A 49 -13.46 0.02 0.72
N GLN A 50 -14.68 -0.53 0.81
CA GLN A 50 -15.10 -1.69 0.02
C GLN A 50 -14.93 -1.43 -1.49
N GLU A 51 -15.49 -0.32 -2.01
CA GLU A 51 -15.40 0.03 -3.43
C GLU A 51 -13.94 0.20 -3.89
N HIS A 52 -13.11 0.85 -3.07
CA HIS A 52 -11.69 1.05 -3.35
C HIS A 52 -10.93 -0.28 -3.50
N ILE A 53 -11.19 -1.25 -2.62
CA ILE A 53 -10.52 -2.56 -2.67
C ILE A 53 -11.10 -3.43 -3.79
N ASP A 54 -12.41 -3.34 -4.06
CA ASP A 54 -13.07 -4.10 -5.13
C ASP A 54 -12.54 -3.74 -6.52
N ASP A 55 -12.23 -2.45 -6.75
CA ASP A 55 -11.63 -1.99 -8.00
C ASP A 55 -10.39 -1.10 -7.78
N GLY A 56 -9.21 -1.74 -7.79
CA GLY A 56 -7.93 -1.06 -7.69
C GLY A 56 -7.60 -0.09 -8.85
N ASN A 57 -8.41 -0.02 -9.91
CA ASN A 57 -8.28 0.99 -10.96
C ASN A 57 -8.99 2.30 -10.60
N LEU A 58 -9.92 2.29 -9.63
CA LEU A 58 -10.61 3.50 -9.20
C LEU A 58 -9.61 4.59 -8.80
N ARG A 59 -10.01 5.82 -9.12
CA ARG A 59 -9.29 7.03 -8.74
C ARG A 59 -9.93 7.54 -7.46
N THR A 60 -9.42 7.05 -6.33
CA THR A 60 -9.98 7.30 -5.00
C THR A 60 -9.10 8.23 -4.18
N GLN A 61 -9.62 8.59 -3.01
CA GLN A 61 -8.96 9.31 -1.94
C GLN A 61 -8.00 8.45 -1.11
N TYR A 62 -7.89 7.15 -1.43
CA TYR A 62 -7.08 6.20 -0.70
C TYR A 62 -5.82 5.79 -1.49
N SER A 63 -4.74 5.58 -0.73
CA SER A 63 -3.52 4.94 -1.18
C SER A 63 -3.38 3.58 -0.49
N SER A 64 -3.57 2.48 -1.23
CA SER A 64 -3.24 1.13 -0.75
C SER A 64 -1.76 0.95 -0.45
N ALA A 65 -1.45 0.45 0.72
CA ALA A 65 -0.15 -0.03 1.14
C ALA A 65 -0.29 -1.46 1.68
N THR A 66 0.83 -2.13 1.88
CA THR A 66 0.86 -3.51 2.38
C THR A 66 1.90 -3.65 3.47
N LYS A 67 1.58 -4.43 4.51
CA LYS A 67 2.55 -4.86 5.52
C LYS A 67 3.61 -5.82 4.94
N LYS A 68 3.37 -6.38 3.75
CA LYS A 68 4.23 -7.38 3.09
C LYS A 68 5.07 -6.73 2.00
N LYS A 69 6.37 -6.56 2.26
CA LYS A 69 7.34 -6.05 1.27
C LYS A 69 7.28 -6.78 -0.08
N HIS A 70 7.20 -8.12 -0.07
CA HIS A 70 7.14 -8.93 -1.29
C HIS A 70 5.87 -8.66 -2.13
N THR A 71 4.76 -8.25 -1.49
CA THR A 71 3.52 -7.86 -2.18
C THR A 71 3.72 -6.53 -2.89
N ALA A 72 4.33 -5.54 -2.24
CA ALA A 72 4.69 -4.28 -2.89
C ALA A 72 5.65 -4.52 -4.08
N GLU A 73 6.64 -5.40 -3.93
CA GLU A 73 7.53 -5.78 -5.02
C GLU A 73 6.79 -6.45 -6.19
N ARG A 74 5.82 -7.32 -5.91
CA ARG A 74 4.98 -7.94 -6.95
C ARG A 74 4.22 -6.89 -7.74
N TYR A 75 3.60 -5.92 -7.06
CA TYR A 75 2.88 -4.80 -7.71
C TYR A 75 3.84 -3.83 -8.43
N ALA A 76 5.07 -3.69 -7.94
CA ALA A 76 6.08 -2.85 -8.57
C ALA A 76 6.60 -3.42 -9.88
N ARG A 77 6.59 -4.75 -10.09
CA ARG A 77 7.11 -5.38 -11.32
C ARG A 77 6.46 -4.81 -12.58
N ALA A 78 7.24 -4.76 -13.66
CA ALA A 78 6.71 -4.52 -15.00
C ALA A 78 5.66 -5.57 -15.34
N ASN A 79 4.58 -5.14 -15.96
CA ASN A 79 3.53 -6.00 -16.47
C ASN A 79 3.08 -5.46 -17.84
N PRO A 80 3.78 -5.82 -18.93
CA PRO A 80 3.47 -5.36 -20.27
C PRO A 80 2.05 -5.72 -20.72
N ARG A 81 1.48 -6.84 -20.22
CA ARG A 81 0.08 -7.23 -20.51
C ARG A 81 -0.95 -6.24 -19.96
N ARG A 82 -0.58 -5.43 -18.96
CA ARG A 82 -1.40 -4.36 -18.39
C ARG A 82 -0.84 -2.97 -18.73
N GLY A 83 0.02 -2.86 -19.74
CA GLY A 83 0.62 -1.59 -20.18
C GLY A 83 1.73 -1.04 -19.29
N LYS A 84 2.15 -1.77 -18.24
CA LYS A 84 3.24 -1.35 -17.35
C LYS A 84 4.59 -1.84 -17.87
N MET A 85 5.29 -1.01 -18.63
CA MET A 85 6.55 -1.38 -19.28
C MET A 85 7.74 -1.45 -18.33
N SER A 86 7.71 -0.64 -17.27
CA SER A 86 8.82 -0.50 -16.32
C SER A 86 8.39 -0.83 -14.90
N SER A 87 9.38 -1.17 -14.07
CA SER A 87 9.10 -1.36 -12.64
C SER A 87 8.87 -0.01 -11.95
N SER A 88 7.92 0.04 -11.02
CA SER A 88 7.64 1.24 -10.22
C SER A 88 8.63 1.40 -9.07
N THR A 89 8.85 2.65 -8.65
CA THR A 89 9.43 2.93 -7.34
C THR A 89 8.54 2.40 -6.20
N ILE A 90 9.18 1.87 -5.16
CA ILE A 90 8.55 1.44 -3.91
C ILE A 90 8.98 2.38 -2.80
N ILE A 91 8.03 2.85 -2.01
CA ILE A 91 8.28 3.59 -0.77
C ILE A 91 7.97 2.72 0.44
N ALA A 92 8.71 2.96 1.53
CA ALA A 92 8.36 2.53 2.86
C ALA A 92 7.74 3.72 3.59
N ILE A 93 6.61 3.49 4.24
CA ILE A 93 5.80 4.50 4.92
C ILE A 93 5.76 4.15 6.40
N ASP A 94 6.13 5.11 7.21
CA ASP A 94 6.05 5.07 8.67
C ASP A 94 4.67 5.60 9.08
N THR A 95 3.76 4.69 9.49
CA THR A 95 2.39 5.09 9.80
C THR A 95 2.26 5.89 11.09
N ASP A 96 3.27 5.86 11.97
CA ASP A 96 3.25 6.65 13.21
C ASP A 96 3.42 8.15 12.93
N LYS A 97 3.91 8.49 11.73
CA LYS A 97 4.02 9.87 11.23
C LYS A 97 2.78 10.31 10.44
N LEU A 98 1.72 9.51 10.42
CA LEU A 98 0.45 9.83 9.79
C LEU A 98 -0.61 10.12 10.85
N ASP A 99 -1.68 10.82 10.44
CA ASP A 99 -2.89 10.91 11.25
C ASP A 99 -3.53 9.52 11.36
N SER A 100 -3.59 8.97 12.58
CA SER A 100 -4.12 7.63 12.83
C SER A 100 -5.57 7.47 12.37
N ASN A 101 -6.35 8.57 12.33
CA ASN A 101 -7.74 8.55 11.86
C ASN A 101 -7.85 8.39 10.34
N LYS A 102 -6.73 8.48 9.62
CA LYS A 102 -6.65 8.34 8.15
C LYS A 102 -5.92 7.07 7.74
N VAL A 103 -5.52 6.23 8.69
CA VAL A 103 -4.86 4.95 8.43
C VAL A 103 -5.80 3.82 8.82
N PHE A 104 -6.21 3.04 7.83
CA PHE A 104 -7.18 1.97 7.99
C PHE A 104 -6.49 0.62 7.75
N ASP A 105 -6.21 -0.09 8.84
CA ASP A 105 -5.74 -1.46 8.76
C ASP A 105 -6.90 -2.40 8.46
N VAL A 106 -6.92 -2.90 7.22
CA VAL A 106 -7.96 -3.79 6.70
C VAL A 106 -7.45 -5.23 6.55
N SER A 107 -6.25 -5.52 7.04
CA SER A 107 -5.55 -6.80 6.83
C SER A 107 -6.23 -8.01 7.48
N ASN A 108 -7.21 -7.78 8.37
CA ASN A 108 -8.06 -8.80 8.98
C ASN A 108 -9.39 -9.02 8.22
N GLY A 109 -9.63 -8.28 7.13
CA GLY A 109 -10.84 -8.37 6.33
C GLY A 109 -12.06 -7.68 6.94
N ILE A 110 -11.87 -6.83 7.95
CA ILE A 110 -12.90 -6.02 8.60
C ILE A 110 -12.71 -4.57 8.17
N ASP A 111 -13.82 -3.90 7.85
CA ASP A 111 -13.86 -2.47 7.63
C ASP A 111 -13.80 -1.74 8.98
N PRO A 112 -12.72 -1.01 9.30
CA PRO A 112 -12.60 -0.31 10.57
C PRO A 112 -13.60 0.85 10.72
N GLN A 113 -14.18 1.35 9.63
CA GLN A 113 -15.18 2.43 9.69
C GLN A 113 -16.56 1.92 10.08
N THR A 114 -16.89 0.68 9.72
CA THR A 114 -18.24 0.11 9.93
C THR A 114 -18.26 -1.07 10.89
N GLY A 115 -17.11 -1.66 11.21
CA GLY A 115 -16.98 -2.90 12.00
C GLY A 115 -17.44 -4.16 11.24
N ASN A 116 -17.90 -4.01 10.00
CA ASN A 116 -18.41 -5.12 9.22
C ASN A 116 -17.30 -5.82 8.45
N ARG A 117 -17.47 -7.12 8.19
CA ARG A 117 -16.58 -7.86 7.32
C ARG A 117 -16.78 -7.44 5.85
N PHE A 118 -15.69 -7.32 5.09
CA PHE A 118 -15.79 -7.05 3.65
C PHE A 118 -16.52 -8.17 2.91
N ARG A 119 -17.17 -7.78 1.82
CA ARG A 119 -17.70 -8.71 0.81
C ARG A 119 -16.59 -9.06 -0.18
N LYS A 120 -16.76 -10.17 -0.89
CA LYS A 120 -15.87 -10.53 -2.00
C LYS A 120 -16.14 -9.60 -3.20
N PRO A 121 -15.11 -9.22 -3.98
CA PRO A 121 -13.72 -9.68 -3.87
C PRO A 121 -12.84 -8.97 -2.81
N ALA A 122 -13.23 -7.81 -2.27
CA ALA A 122 -12.39 -7.04 -1.34
C ALA A 122 -11.82 -7.85 -0.17
N LEU A 123 -12.64 -8.72 0.44
CA LEU A 123 -12.19 -9.58 1.52
C LEU A 123 -10.95 -10.41 1.15
N ASP A 124 -10.94 -11.00 -0.04
CA ASP A 124 -9.85 -11.87 -0.48
C ASP A 124 -8.57 -11.06 -0.74
N TYR A 125 -8.70 -9.85 -1.29
CA TYR A 125 -7.57 -8.94 -1.51
C TYR A 125 -6.99 -8.42 -0.20
N ALA A 126 -7.84 -7.91 0.70
CA ALA A 126 -7.42 -7.31 1.95
C ALA A 126 -6.61 -8.29 2.83
N LEU A 127 -7.08 -9.54 2.93
CA LEU A 127 -6.41 -10.61 3.66
C LEU A 127 -5.09 -11.04 2.97
N LYS A 128 -5.15 -11.30 1.67
CA LYS A 128 -4.01 -11.81 0.90
C LYS A 128 -2.85 -10.81 0.92
N ASP A 129 -3.16 -9.55 0.69
CA ASP A 129 -2.17 -8.50 0.55
C ASP A 129 -1.80 -7.86 1.89
N ALA A 130 -2.47 -8.23 3.00
CA ALA A 130 -2.32 -7.57 4.31
C ALA A 130 -2.39 -6.05 4.16
N GLU A 131 -3.50 -5.62 3.56
CA GLU A 131 -3.69 -4.27 3.05
C GLU A 131 -3.92 -3.27 4.19
N VAL A 132 -3.34 -2.09 4.01
CA VAL A 132 -3.53 -0.91 4.86
C VAL A 132 -3.83 0.25 3.93
N LEU A 133 -4.92 0.96 4.17
CA LEU A 133 -5.30 2.12 3.36
C LEU A 133 -4.92 3.41 4.07
N ILE A 134 -4.34 4.34 3.32
CA ILE A 134 -4.04 5.69 3.80
C ILE A 134 -4.95 6.66 3.05
N GLN A 135 -5.78 7.41 3.77
CA GLN A 135 -6.66 8.42 3.20
C GLN A 135 -5.96 9.77 3.09
N GLY A 136 -6.06 10.39 1.92
CA GLY A 136 -5.42 11.67 1.66
C GLY A 136 -3.93 11.54 1.31
N GLU A 137 -3.21 12.63 1.52
CA GLU A 137 -1.79 12.72 1.20
C GLU A 137 -0.89 12.00 2.21
N ILE A 138 0.25 11.50 1.72
CA ILE A 138 1.32 10.96 2.57
C ILE A 138 2.43 12.01 2.61
N PRO A 139 2.67 12.68 3.74
CA PRO A 139 3.68 13.74 3.85
C PRO A 139 5.09 13.18 3.66
N LYS A 140 6.01 14.01 3.17
CA LYS A 140 7.40 13.59 2.90
C LYS A 140 8.13 13.04 4.13
N SER A 141 7.82 13.55 5.32
CA SER A 141 8.38 13.08 6.59
C SER A 141 8.01 11.63 6.91
N ALA A 142 6.87 11.15 6.40
CA ALA A 142 6.32 9.83 6.68
C ALA A 142 6.83 8.75 5.72
N TYR A 143 7.61 9.06 4.69
CA TYR A 143 8.09 8.04 3.76
C TYR A 143 9.54 8.20 3.33
N THR A 144 10.15 7.06 2.98
CA THR A 144 11.45 6.96 2.33
C THR A 144 11.35 6.11 1.07
N ILE A 145 12.24 6.37 0.10
CA ILE A 145 12.35 5.51 -1.08
C ILE A 145 13.03 4.21 -0.66
N HIS A 146 12.26 3.12 -0.69
CA HIS A 146 12.74 1.79 -0.35
C HIS A 146 13.46 1.12 -1.53
N LYS A 147 12.93 1.32 -2.74
CA LYS A 147 13.53 0.81 -3.99
C LYS A 147 13.14 1.70 -5.16
N LYS A 148 14.10 2.19 -5.93
CA LYS A 148 13.81 2.95 -7.16
C LYS A 148 13.29 2.01 -8.26
N GLY A 149 12.32 2.52 -9.02
CA GLY A 149 11.84 1.94 -10.26
C GLY A 149 12.92 2.00 -11.34
N GLY A 150 12.71 1.26 -12.41
CA GLY A 150 13.66 1.19 -13.52
C GLY A 150 13.03 0.61 -14.77
N CYS A 151 13.40 1.20 -15.91
CA CYS A 151 13.32 0.57 -17.21
C CYS A 151 14.42 -0.51 -17.28
N ARG A 152 14.09 -1.69 -17.80
CA ARG A 152 15.12 -2.61 -18.26
C ARG A 152 15.80 -2.06 -19.50
#